data_AF-A0ABD0NL36-F1
#
_entry.id   AF-A0ABD0NL36-F1
#
_cell.length_a   1.000
_cell.length_b   1.000
_cell.length_c   1.000
_cell.angle_alpha   90.00
_cell.angle_beta   90.00
_cell.angle_gamma   90.00
#
_symmetry.space_group_name_H-M   'P 1'
#
loop_
_entity.id
_entity.type
_entity.pdbx_description
1 polymer ?
#
loop_
_entity_poly.entity_id
_entity_poly.type
_entity_poly.pdbx_seq_one_letter_code
_entity_poly.pdbx_strand_id
1 'polypeptide(L)' 'MDDDFLGYQLLNGPNPTMLRRCTELPLNFAVTDGMVQPFLESGTSLTLEMK' A
#
# COMPACT_ATOMS: atom_id res chain seq x y z
N MET A 1 -4.45 -11.31 -14.76
CA MET A 1 -5.19 -10.38 -13.88
C MET A 1 -4.12 -9.49 -13.31
N ASP A 2 -4.09 -8.22 -13.71
CA ASP A 2 -2.98 -7.30 -13.42
C ASP A 2 -3.14 -6.63 -12.05
N ASP A 3 -2.02 -6.27 -11.42
CA ASP A 3 -1.99 -5.63 -10.10
C ASP A 3 -2.74 -4.29 -10.10
N ASP A 4 -2.65 -3.52 -11.19
CA ASP A 4 -3.40 -2.29 -11.39
C ASP A 4 -4.92 -2.52 -11.37
N PHE A 5 -5.38 -3.61 -11.99
CA PHE A 5 -6.80 -3.95 -11.99
C PHE A 5 -7.26 -4.44 -10.62
N LEU A 6 -6.42 -5.20 -9.91
CA LEU A 6 -6.69 -5.58 -8.52
C LEU A 6 -6.79 -4.34 -7.61
N GLY A 7 -5.87 -3.39 -7.73
CA GLY A 7 -5.88 -2.12 -7.01
C GLY A 7 -7.12 -1.27 -7.32
N TYR A 8 -7.50 -1.17 -8.60
CA TYR A 8 -8.71 -0.47 -9.04
C TYR A 8 -9.98 -1.02 -8.38
N GLN A 9 -10.09 -2.35 -8.22
CA GLN A 9 -11.25 -2.99 -7.59
C GLN A 9 -11.38 -2.69 -6.10
N LEU A 10 -10.29 -2.39 -5.39
CA LEU A 10 -10.36 -1.99 -3.97
C LEU A 10 -11.05 -0.63 -3.79
N LEU A 11 -11.11 0.19 -4.85
CA LEU A 11 -11.76 1.51 -4.85
C LEU A 11 -13.10 1.53 -5.60
N ASN A 12 -13.27 0.68 -6.61
CA ASN A 12 -14.41 0.74 -7.55
C ASN A 12 -15.17 -0.59 -7.68
N GLY A 13 -14.72 -1.63 -6.99
CA GLY A 13 -15.35 -2.94 -6.99
C GLY A 13 -16.54 -3.05 -6.04
N PRO A 14 -17.02 -4.27 -5.76
CA PRO A 14 -18.19 -4.50 -4.90
C PRO A 14 -18.02 -4.08 -3.43
N ASN A 15 -16.77 -3.92 -2.94
CA ASN A 15 -16.49 -3.54 -1.57
C ASN A 15 -15.47 -2.38 -1.46
N PRO A 16 -15.86 -1.16 -1.84
CA PRO A 16 -14.94 -0.01 -1.93
C PRO A 16 -14.68 0.68 -0.58
N THR A 17 -15.27 0.19 0.52
CA THR A 17 -15.24 0.86 1.84
C THR A 17 -14.17 0.33 2.80
N MET A 18 -13.46 -0.75 2.43
CA MET A 18 -12.46 -1.38 3.31
C MET A 18 -11.10 -0.68 3.31
N LEU A 19 -10.70 -0.10 2.17
CA LEU A 19 -9.40 0.55 2.02
C LEU A 19 -9.36 1.86 2.81
N ARG A 20 -8.29 2.06 3.59
CA ARG A 20 -8.09 3.24 4.45
C ARG A 20 -6.64 3.69 4.37
N ARG A 21 -6.40 5.00 4.51
CA ARG A 21 -5.05 5.56 4.59
C ARG A 21 -4.32 4.99 5.82
N CYS A 22 -3.12 4.45 5.59
CA CYS A 22 -2.27 3.88 6.62
C CYS A 22 -1.19 4.90 7.01
N THR A 23 -1.24 5.43 8.24
CA THR A 23 -0.22 6.37 8.77
C THR A 23 0.82 5.68 9.65
N GLU A 24 0.53 4.44 10.07
CA GLU A 24 1.43 3.58 10.84
C GLU A 24 1.09 2.11 10.56
N LEU A 25 2.09 1.26 10.44
CA LEU A 25 1.87 -0.17 10.24
C LEU A 25 1.33 -0.81 11.53
N PRO A 26 0.32 -1.69 11.44
CA PRO A 26 -0.07 -2.50 12.58
C PRO A 26 1.12 -3.30 13.14
N LEU A 27 1.25 -3.39 14.47
CA LEU A 27 2.38 -4.08 15.12
C LEU A 27 2.54 -5.54 14.69
N ASN A 28 1.44 -6.21 14.37
CA ASN A 28 1.41 -7.58 13.88
C ASN A 28 1.62 -7.71 12.36
N PHE A 29 1.88 -6.60 11.66
CA PHE A 29 2.07 -6.54 10.22
C PHE A 29 3.43 -5.92 9.88
N ALA A 30 4.48 -6.74 10.05
CA ALA A 30 5.88 -6.35 9.96
C ALA A 30 6.40 -6.18 8.51
N VAL A 31 5.74 -5.33 7.73
CA VAL A 31 6.25 -4.89 6.42
C VAL A 31 7.46 -3.98 6.64
N THR A 32 8.52 -4.17 5.87
CA THR A 32 9.76 -3.39 5.97
C THR A 32 10.04 -2.64 4.66
N ASP A 33 10.88 -1.61 4.74
CA ASP A 33 11.28 -0.79 3.59
C ASP A 33 11.84 -1.64 2.43
N GLY A 34 12.73 -2.59 2.74
CA GLY A 34 13.32 -3.48 1.74
C GLY A 34 12.32 -4.39 1.03
N MET A 35 11.16 -4.69 1.62
CA MET A 35 10.11 -5.47 0.96
C MET A 35 9.39 -4.68 -0.13
N VAL A 36 9.30 -3.35 0.02
CA VAL A 36 8.48 -2.50 -0.84
C VAL A 36 9.29 -1.59 -1.75
N GLN A 37 10.59 -1.41 -1.47
CA GLN A 37 11.46 -0.49 -2.21
C GLN A 37 11.42 -0.62 -3.74
N PRO A 38 11.28 -1.82 -4.35
CA PRO A 38 11.16 -1.94 -5.81
C PRO A 38 9.88 -1.30 -6.40
N PHE A 39 8.86 -1.05 -5.58
CA PHE A 39 7.57 -0.51 -5.99
C PHE A 39 7.39 0.98 -5.66
N LEU A 40 8.30 1.55 -4.84
CA LEU A 40 8.24 2.94 -4.44
C LEU A 40 8.92 3.85 -5.47
N GLU A 41 8.58 5.14 -5.43
CA GLU A 41 9.28 6.14 -6.25
C GLU A 41 10.75 6.24 -5.82
N SER A 42 11.64 6.44 -6.80
CA SER A 42 13.08 6.53 -6.53
C SER A 42 13.41 7.66 -5.56
N GLY A 43 14.12 7.32 -4.49
CA GLY A 43 14.53 8.30 -3.45
C GLY A 43 13.52 8.44 -2.31
N THR A 44 12.42 7.69 -2.31
CA THR A 44 11.46 7.63 -1.21
C THR A 44 11.72 6.40 -0.32
N SER A 45 10.97 6.30 0.78
CA SER A 45 10.98 5.15 1.71
C SER A 45 9.57 4.90 2.22
N LEU A 46 9.30 3.69 2.71
CA LEU A 46 8.00 3.31 3.25
C LEU A 46 7.51 4.29 4.33
N THR A 47 8.41 4.73 5.22
CA THR A 47 8.07 5.67 6.29
C THR A 47 7.79 7.10 5.81
N LEU A 48 8.29 7.48 4.63
CA LEU A 48 8.02 8.79 4.02
C LEU A 48 6.64 8.77 3.35
N GLU A 49 6.34 7.72 2.59
CA GLU A 49 5.07 7.56 1.85
C GLU A 49 3.84 7.42 2.77
N MET A 50 4.04 7.01 4.02
CA MET A 50 2.95 6.87 5.01
C MET A 50 2.58 8.18 5.73
N LYS A 51 3.35 9.26 5.55
CA LYS A 51 3.11 10.56 6.21
C LYS A 51 2.21 11.45 5.36
#